data_AF-A0A5J5IXB9-F1
#
_entry.id   AF-A0A5J5IXB9-F1
#
_cell.length_a   1.000
_cell.length_b   1.000
_cell.length_c   1.000
_cell.angle_alpha   90.00
_cell.angle_beta   90.00
_cell.angle_gamma   90.00
#
_symmetry.space_group_name_H-M   'P 1'
#
loop_
_entity.id
_entity.type
_entity.pdbx_description
1 polymer ?
#
loop_
_entity_poly.entity_id
_entity_poly.type
_entity_poly.pdbx_seq_one_letter_code
_entity_poly.pdbx_strand_id
1 'polypeptide(L)'
;MSNSQPGWFPDPSDHNRLRWWDGSTWTPGVSQEGKVWEQPLPPQARTNTGPRVPVWVWALVGILLLVLVVFLSPVIVPIALVILVTGIVGVSRGSRTWLRLKSRRAAIGVTVGAAALLLVTGSVSAAVLTKPAEPPSAVQPAKFADAGKTDATPATSSPTSTPTPTPTPTLTHVTTTRDEVVNEEIAFDKTSVEDANLPRGQTAVAVGGQPGQRTLTYTVTLVDGVETSRELKSDVVTADPVTEVTSVGIYDAPAPPPPAASTCNSNYADACVPIASDVDCAGGEGNGPAYFDGVARVVGTDVYKLDGDGDGYACNH
;
A
#
# COMPACT_ATOMS: atom_id res chain seq x y z
N MET A 1 -8.43 4.82 24.20
CA MET A 1 -9.58 4.78 23.29
C MET A 1 -10.55 3.78 23.88
N SER A 2 -11.64 4.24 24.47
CA SER A 2 -12.66 3.39 25.09
C SER A 2 -13.28 2.51 24.00
N ASN A 3 -13.25 1.19 24.21
CA ASN A 3 -13.95 0.20 23.38
C ASN A 3 -15.47 0.41 23.56
N SER A 4 -16.03 1.36 22.81
CA SER A 4 -17.47 1.53 22.72
C SER A 4 -18.03 0.36 21.91
N GLN A 5 -18.88 -0.46 22.52
CA GLN A 5 -19.62 -1.52 21.82
C GLN A 5 -20.43 -0.92 20.64
N PRO A 6 -20.69 -1.69 19.58
CA PRO A 6 -21.54 -1.24 18.47
C PRO A 6 -22.91 -0.76 18.98
N GLY A 7 -23.41 0.36 18.48
CA GLY A 7 -24.62 0.99 19.02
C GLY A 7 -24.99 2.33 18.39
N TRP A 8 -26.17 2.84 18.76
CA TRP A 8 -26.61 4.20 18.43
C TRP A 8 -26.04 5.19 19.43
N PHE A 9 -25.29 6.18 18.96
CA PHE A 9 -24.68 7.23 19.80
C PHE A 9 -24.99 8.61 19.21
N PRO A 10 -24.89 9.71 20.00
CA PRO A 10 -25.08 11.07 19.47
C PRO A 10 -24.17 11.36 18.28
N ASP A 11 -24.72 11.87 17.17
CA ASP A 11 -23.97 12.16 15.95
C ASP A 11 -22.93 13.27 16.23
N PRO A 12 -21.63 13.07 15.91
CA PRO A 12 -20.59 14.08 16.09
C PRO A 12 -20.81 15.39 15.33
N SER A 13 -21.62 15.37 14.26
CA SER A 13 -21.92 16.57 13.45
C SER A 13 -23.24 17.23 13.79
N ASP A 14 -24.15 16.53 14.46
CA ASP A 14 -25.44 17.05 14.89
C ASP A 14 -25.94 16.31 16.14
N HIS A 15 -25.77 16.93 17.31
CA HIS A 15 -26.16 16.32 18.58
C HIS A 15 -27.67 16.04 18.73
N ASN A 16 -28.51 16.57 17.84
CA ASN A 16 -29.96 16.30 17.84
C ASN A 16 -30.33 14.99 17.15
N ARG A 17 -29.34 14.22 16.66
CA ARG A 17 -29.54 12.94 15.97
C ARG A 17 -28.63 11.87 16.56
N LEU A 18 -29.00 10.62 16.32
CA LEU A 18 -28.16 9.47 16.60
C LEU A 18 -27.48 9.01 15.31
N ARG A 19 -26.22 8.59 15.39
CA ARG A 19 -25.49 7.91 14.32
C ARG A 19 -25.07 6.53 14.81
N TRP A 20 -25.09 5.55 13.91
CA TRP A 20 -24.67 4.20 14.23
C TRP A 20 -23.14 4.10 14.26
N TRP A 21 -22.60 3.62 15.38
CA TRP A 21 -21.18 3.27 15.59
C TRP A 21 -21.02 1.76 15.46
N ASP A 22 -20.12 1.29 14.59
CA ASP A 22 -19.92 -0.14 14.34
C ASP A 22 -18.93 -0.82 15.31
N GLY A 23 -18.42 -0.09 16.32
CA GLY A 23 -17.37 -0.56 17.22
C GLY A 23 -15.98 0.00 16.89
N SER A 24 -15.76 0.48 15.66
CA SER A 24 -14.47 1.00 15.19
C SER A 24 -14.56 2.35 14.48
N THR A 25 -15.64 2.61 13.75
CA THR A 25 -15.90 3.84 13.00
C THR A 25 -17.37 4.23 13.02
N TRP A 26 -17.63 5.51 12.75
CA TRP A 26 -18.98 6.00 12.51
C TRP A 26 -19.46 5.53 11.14
N THR A 27 -20.70 5.07 11.06
CA THR A 27 -21.32 4.62 9.80
C THR A 27 -22.22 5.69 9.17
N PRO A 28 -22.62 5.54 7.90
CA PRO A 28 -23.59 6.43 7.26
C PRO A 28 -24.99 6.42 7.87
N GLY A 29 -25.33 5.37 8.65
CA GLY A 29 -26.66 5.22 9.25
C GLY A 29 -26.92 6.27 10.33
N VAL A 30 -27.94 7.09 10.11
CA VAL A 30 -28.43 8.10 11.05
C VAL A 30 -29.87 7.83 11.43
N SER A 31 -30.24 8.22 12.65
CA SER A 31 -31.58 8.12 13.19
C SER A 31 -31.99 9.43 13.85
N GLN A 32 -33.17 9.93 13.50
CA GLN A 32 -33.82 11.05 14.17
C GLN A 32 -35.29 10.70 14.35
N GLU A 33 -35.79 10.85 15.58
CA GLU A 33 -37.19 10.57 15.89
C GLU A 33 -37.65 9.15 15.46
N GLY A 34 -36.74 8.17 15.53
CA GLY A 34 -37.02 6.79 15.15
C GLY A 34 -37.05 6.51 13.65
N LYS A 35 -36.88 7.52 12.79
CA LYS A 35 -36.67 7.33 11.34
C LYS A 35 -35.19 7.13 11.05
N VAL A 36 -34.86 6.08 10.30
CA VAL A 36 -33.49 5.73 9.91
C VAL A 36 -33.26 6.02 8.43
N TRP A 37 -32.16 6.67 8.10
CA TRP A 37 -31.72 6.87 6.72
C TRP A 37 -30.18 6.89 6.62
N GLU A 38 -29.67 6.83 5.40
CA GLU A 38 -28.23 6.93 5.14
C GLU A 38 -27.84 8.37 4.80
N GLN A 39 -26.83 8.90 5.49
CA GLN A 39 -26.22 10.18 5.20
C GLN A 39 -24.70 10.02 5.08
N PRO A 40 -24.06 10.57 4.03
CA PRO A 40 -22.60 10.51 3.85
C PRO A 40 -21.88 10.96 5.11
N LEU A 41 -20.77 10.29 5.42
CA LEU A 41 -19.97 10.63 6.58
C LEU A 41 -19.56 12.11 6.50
N PRO A 42 -19.74 12.88 7.58
CA PRO A 42 -19.23 14.24 7.62
C PRO A 42 -17.72 14.17 7.35
N PRO A 43 -17.17 15.08 6.52
CA PRO A 43 -15.75 15.12 6.29
C PRO A 43 -15.08 15.25 7.66
N GLN A 44 -14.40 14.20 8.10
CA GLN A 44 -13.63 14.21 9.33
C GLN A 44 -12.70 15.40 9.23
N ALA A 45 -12.95 16.44 10.02
CA ALA A 45 -12.03 17.54 10.14
C ALA A 45 -10.74 16.90 10.64
N ARG A 46 -9.76 16.72 9.74
CA ARG A 46 -8.42 16.33 10.14
C ARG A 46 -7.93 17.47 11.01
N THR A 47 -8.14 17.35 12.31
CA THR A 47 -7.42 18.14 13.29
C THR A 47 -5.98 17.65 13.17
N ASN A 48 -5.26 18.25 12.22
CA ASN A 48 -3.82 18.16 12.11
C ASN A 48 -3.25 18.88 13.35
N THR A 49 -3.43 18.28 14.52
CA THR A 49 -2.78 18.63 15.78
C THR A 49 -1.46 17.88 15.93
N GLY A 50 -0.89 17.40 14.82
CA GLY A 50 0.51 17.06 14.79
C GLY A 50 1.32 18.33 15.02
N PRO A 51 2.26 18.37 15.98
CA PRO A 51 3.10 19.54 16.17
C PRO A 51 3.78 19.85 14.84
N ARG A 52 3.52 21.04 14.30
CA ARG A 52 4.16 21.52 13.08
C ARG A 52 5.63 21.74 13.40
N VAL A 53 6.43 20.69 13.21
CA VAL A 53 7.88 20.76 13.40
C VAL A 53 8.40 21.78 12.40
N PRO A 54 8.95 22.92 12.85
CA PRO A 54 9.37 23.98 11.96
C PRO A 54 10.53 23.49 11.09
N VAL A 55 10.57 23.94 9.84
CA VAL A 55 11.48 23.42 8.78
C VAL A 55 12.95 23.43 9.20
N TRP A 56 13.37 24.35 10.07
CA TRP A 56 14.73 24.43 10.60
C TRP A 56 15.11 23.20 11.45
N VAL A 57 14.17 22.54 12.12
CA VAL A 57 14.45 21.32 12.89
C VAL A 57 14.78 20.16 11.95
N TRP A 58 14.09 20.03 10.82
CA TRP A 58 14.44 19.04 9.79
C TRP A 58 15.80 19.33 9.14
N ALA A 59 16.13 20.61 8.95
CA ALA A 59 17.47 21.00 8.48
C ALA A 59 18.56 20.61 9.48
N LEU A 60 18.34 20.80 10.79
CA LEU A 60 19.28 20.37 11.83
C LEU A 60 19.43 18.84 11.91
N VAL A 61 18.33 18.09 11.79
CA VAL A 61 18.37 16.63 11.73
C VAL A 61 19.14 16.15 10.50
N GLY A 62 18.94 16.80 9.34
CA GLY A 62 19.68 16.50 8.12
C GLY A 62 21.19 16.80 8.25
N ILE A 63 21.56 17.93 8.83
CA ILE A 63 22.96 18.29 9.09
C ILE A 63 23.61 17.32 10.08
N LEU A 64 22.90 16.94 11.15
CA LEU A 64 23.38 15.96 12.13
C LEU A 64 23.63 14.59 11.49
N LEU A 65 22.70 14.12 10.65
CA LEU A 65 22.86 12.88 9.90
C LEU A 65 24.03 12.95 8.91
N LEU A 66 24.19 14.08 8.22
CA LEU A 66 25.30 14.28 7.29
C LEU A 66 26.66 14.27 8.03
N VAL A 67 26.76 14.95 9.17
CA VAL A 67 27.96 14.93 10.03
C VAL A 67 28.25 13.53 10.54
N LEU A 68 27.21 12.79 10.98
CA LEU A 68 27.34 11.41 11.44
C LEU A 68 27.89 10.49 10.34
N VAL A 69 27.39 10.62 9.10
CA VAL A 69 27.86 9.83 7.94
C VAL A 69 29.32 10.17 7.60
N VAL A 70 29.69 11.45 7.63
CA VAL A 70 31.08 11.89 7.38
C VAL A 70 32.04 11.39 8.47
N PHE A 71 31.64 11.44 9.74
CA PHE A 71 32.47 10.99 10.87
C PHE A 71 32.60 9.46 10.98
N LEU A 72 31.57 8.71 10.58
CA LEU A 72 31.65 7.23 10.54
C LEU A 72 32.27 6.69 9.25
N SER A 73 32.49 7.53 8.22
CA SER A 73 33.16 7.17 6.96
C SER A 73 34.46 6.36 7.12
N PRO A 74 35.45 6.73 7.98
CA PRO A 74 36.69 5.97 8.14
C PRO A 74 36.49 4.56 8.73
N VAL A 75 35.32 4.26 9.32
CA VAL A 75 34.97 2.94 9.84
C VAL A 75 34.08 2.16 8.85
N ILE A 76 33.17 2.85 8.16
CA ILE A 76 32.23 2.24 7.21
C ILE A 76 32.95 1.78 5.94
N VAL A 77 33.89 2.56 5.40
CA VAL A 77 34.63 2.23 4.18
C VAL A 77 35.45 0.93 4.29
N PRO A 78 36.27 0.69 5.34
CA PRO A 78 36.99 -0.58 5.47
C PRO A 78 36.04 -1.77 5.69
N ILE A 79 34.94 -1.60 6.43
CA ILE A 79 33.94 -2.67 6.62
C ILE A 79 33.26 -3.02 5.28
N ALA A 80 32.85 -2.03 4.49
CA ALA A 80 32.26 -2.24 3.17
C ALA A 80 33.25 -2.91 2.21
N LEU A 81 34.53 -2.52 2.24
CA LEU A 81 35.58 -3.14 1.43
C LEU A 81 35.84 -4.60 1.82
N VAL A 82 35.88 -4.90 3.13
CA VAL A 82 35.98 -6.28 3.62
C VAL A 82 34.78 -7.10 3.14
N ILE A 83 33.55 -6.59 3.29
CA ILE A 83 32.32 -7.28 2.85
C ILE A 83 32.35 -7.54 1.33
N LEU A 84 32.77 -6.56 0.53
CA LEU A 84 32.85 -6.66 -0.93
C LEU A 84 33.90 -7.70 -1.36
N VAL A 85 35.11 -7.64 -0.81
CA VAL A 85 36.17 -8.63 -1.08
C VAL A 85 35.72 -10.04 -0.67
N THR A 86 35.07 -10.17 0.49
CA THR A 86 34.58 -11.47 0.98
C THR A 86 33.46 -12.01 0.11
N GLY A 87 32.56 -11.15 -0.39
CA GLY A 87 31.49 -11.52 -1.32
C GLY A 87 32.02 -11.97 -2.69
N ILE A 88 33.00 -11.27 -3.25
CA ILE A 88 33.65 -11.64 -4.53
C ILE A 88 34.38 -12.98 -4.42
N VAL A 89 35.08 -13.23 -3.30
CA VAL A 89 35.74 -14.52 -3.04
C VAL A 89 34.73 -15.66 -2.85
N GLY A 90 33.60 -15.38 -2.18
CA GLY A 90 32.50 -16.35 -2.03
C GLY A 90 31.85 -16.75 -3.36
N VAL A 91 31.65 -15.78 -4.25
CA VAL A 91 31.09 -16.02 -5.59
C VAL A 91 32.08 -16.77 -6.48
N SER A 92 33.38 -16.43 -6.42
CA SER A 92 34.41 -17.04 -7.28
C SER A 92 34.82 -18.45 -6.87
N ARG A 93 34.82 -18.78 -5.56
CA ARG A 93 35.22 -20.11 -5.06
C ARG A 93 34.05 -21.08 -4.83
N GLY A 94 32.80 -20.63 -5.02
CA GLY A 94 31.61 -21.46 -4.83
C GLY A 94 31.43 -22.00 -3.40
N SER A 95 32.19 -21.50 -2.42
CA SER A 95 32.16 -21.94 -1.03
C SER A 95 31.30 -21.00 -0.17
N ARG A 96 30.71 -21.56 0.89
CA ARG A 96 29.88 -20.80 1.84
C ARG A 96 30.79 -19.84 2.62
N THR A 97 30.64 -18.55 2.38
CA THR A 97 31.33 -17.48 3.12
C THR A 97 31.03 -17.56 4.62
N TRP A 98 32.01 -17.18 5.46
CA TRP A 98 31.93 -17.21 6.93
C TRP A 98 30.78 -16.35 7.52
N LEU A 99 30.21 -15.44 6.74
CA LEU A 99 29.05 -14.60 7.08
C LEU A 99 27.73 -15.35 7.33
N ARG A 100 27.70 -16.70 7.23
CA ARG A 100 26.51 -17.55 7.49
C ARG A 100 25.22 -17.07 6.81
N LEU A 101 25.32 -16.42 5.65
CA LEU A 101 24.16 -15.95 4.90
C LEU A 101 23.44 -17.15 4.26
N LYS A 102 22.13 -17.25 4.52
CA LYS A 102 21.30 -18.42 4.24
C LYS A 102 21.03 -18.65 2.73
N SER A 103 21.37 -17.69 1.85
CA SER A 103 21.13 -17.81 0.41
C SER A 103 22.15 -17.05 -0.47
N ARG A 104 22.41 -17.56 -1.68
CA ARG A 104 23.25 -16.91 -2.69
C ARG A 104 22.71 -15.54 -3.13
N ARG A 105 21.38 -15.35 -3.07
CA ARG A 105 20.71 -14.09 -3.40
C ARG A 105 20.98 -13.01 -2.36
N ALA A 106 21.06 -13.38 -1.08
CA ALA A 106 21.45 -12.46 -0.01
C ALA A 106 22.91 -11.99 -0.15
N ALA A 107 23.82 -12.87 -0.59
CA ALA A 107 25.21 -12.51 -0.85
C ALA A 107 25.34 -11.51 -2.02
N ILE A 108 24.55 -11.68 -3.08
CA ILE A 108 24.52 -10.77 -4.24
C ILE A 108 23.90 -9.41 -3.85
N GLY A 109 22.85 -9.39 -3.04
CA GLY A 109 22.24 -8.15 -2.55
C GLY A 109 23.21 -7.32 -1.70
N VAL A 110 23.97 -7.96 -0.83
CA VAL A 110 24.95 -7.29 0.04
C VAL A 110 26.15 -6.75 -0.75
N THR A 111 26.62 -7.45 -1.79
CA THR A 111 27.72 -6.95 -2.64
C THR A 111 27.29 -5.77 -3.52
N VAL A 112 26.08 -5.79 -4.09
CA VAL A 112 25.54 -4.66 -4.87
C VAL A 112 25.32 -3.44 -3.97
N GLY A 113 24.82 -3.64 -2.74
CA GLY A 113 24.67 -2.55 -1.76
C GLY A 113 26.00 -1.92 -1.34
N ALA A 114 27.03 -2.74 -1.09
CA ALA A 114 28.37 -2.23 -0.75
C ALA A 114 29.04 -1.49 -1.91
N ALA A 115 28.87 -1.96 -3.16
CA ALA A 115 29.39 -1.31 -4.36
C ALA A 115 28.72 0.07 -4.62
N ALA A 116 27.40 0.16 -4.44
CA ALA A 116 26.68 1.43 -4.57
C ALA A 116 27.13 2.46 -3.53
N LEU A 117 27.39 2.03 -2.28
CA LEU A 117 27.86 2.90 -1.20
C LEU A 117 29.28 3.46 -1.46
N LEU A 118 30.18 2.66 -2.06
CA LEU A 118 31.52 3.08 -2.47
C LEU A 118 31.50 4.07 -3.65
N LEU A 119 30.56 3.92 -4.59
CA LEU A 119 30.41 4.83 -5.73
C LEU A 119 29.88 6.22 -5.31
N VAL A 120 28.98 6.27 -4.33
CA VAL A 120 28.43 7.54 -3.82
C VAL A 120 29.48 8.32 -3.00
N THR A 121 30.38 7.63 -2.30
CA THR A 121 31.43 8.25 -1.47
C THR A 121 32.73 8.57 -2.23
N GLY A 122 33.00 7.93 -3.37
CA GLY A 122 34.22 8.11 -4.16
C GLY A 122 34.28 9.35 -5.07
N SER A 123 33.27 10.23 -5.09
CA SER A 123 33.16 11.33 -6.06
C SER A 123 33.67 12.70 -5.56
N VAL A 124 34.65 12.72 -4.65
CA VAL A 124 35.38 13.96 -4.30
C VAL A 124 36.88 13.68 -4.22
N SER A 125 37.54 13.46 -5.36
CA SER A 125 39.01 13.67 -5.56
C SER A 125 39.41 13.45 -7.03
N ALA A 126 39.01 14.36 -7.92
CA ALA A 126 39.62 14.50 -9.25
C ALA A 126 39.42 15.92 -9.78
N ALA A 127 39.86 16.93 -9.02
CA ALA A 127 39.74 18.33 -9.42
C ALA A 127 40.95 19.15 -8.98
N VAL A 128 42.17 18.79 -9.40
CA VAL A 128 43.27 19.76 -9.55
C VAL A 128 44.20 19.29 -10.68
N LEU A 129 44.44 20.19 -11.65
CA LEU A 129 45.40 20.18 -12.76
C LEU A 129 45.08 19.30 -13.99
N THR A 130 44.33 19.85 -14.95
CA THR A 130 44.82 19.97 -16.33
C THR A 130 44.22 21.22 -17.01
N LYS A 131 45.06 21.87 -17.82
CA LYS A 131 44.94 23.18 -18.48
C LYS A 131 43.98 23.13 -19.70
N PRO A 132 43.16 24.16 -19.99
CA PRO A 132 42.18 24.11 -21.07
C PRO A 132 42.64 24.68 -22.44
N ALA A 133 42.13 24.02 -23.51
CA ALA A 133 41.60 24.53 -24.80
C ALA A 133 42.58 25.16 -25.84
N GLU A 134 42.51 25.00 -27.19
CA GLU A 134 41.55 24.38 -28.14
C GLU A 134 42.13 24.39 -29.62
N PRO A 135 41.44 23.99 -30.73
CA PRO A 135 41.89 23.05 -31.80
C PRO A 135 41.83 23.75 -33.22
N PRO A 136 41.48 23.16 -34.41
CA PRO A 136 41.17 21.77 -34.84
C PRO A 136 41.71 21.31 -36.22
N SER A 137 41.69 19.97 -36.47
CA SER A 137 40.90 19.35 -37.57
C SER A 137 41.32 17.90 -37.88
N ALA A 138 40.31 17.01 -37.88
CA ALA A 138 40.05 15.89 -38.80
C ALA A 138 41.13 14.77 -38.93
N VAL A 139 40.88 13.45 -38.87
CA VAL A 139 39.76 12.61 -39.34
C VAL A 139 39.78 11.23 -38.60
N GLN A 140 38.58 10.75 -38.24
CA GLN A 140 38.05 9.38 -37.98
C GLN A 140 38.95 8.15 -37.68
N PRO A 141 38.58 7.29 -36.71
CA PRO A 141 39.20 5.98 -36.48
C PRO A 141 38.50 4.83 -37.25
N ALA A 142 39.30 3.99 -37.92
CA ALA A 142 38.86 2.76 -38.56
C ALA A 142 39.13 1.52 -37.69
N LYS A 143 38.24 0.55 -37.88
CA LYS A 143 38.09 -0.76 -37.25
C LYS A 143 39.33 -1.64 -37.46
N PHE A 144 39.68 -2.43 -36.44
CA PHE A 144 40.55 -3.60 -36.57
C PHE A 144 39.70 -4.86 -36.65
N ALA A 145 39.73 -5.49 -37.82
CA ALA A 145 39.35 -6.87 -38.04
C ALA A 145 40.61 -7.65 -38.45
N ASP A 146 40.50 -8.94 -38.17
CA ASP A 146 41.50 -9.99 -38.14
C ASP A 146 42.25 -10.25 -39.48
N ALA A 147 43.34 -10.97 -39.30
CA ALA A 147 44.19 -11.71 -40.22
C ALA A 147 43.75 -11.88 -41.69
N GLY A 148 44.73 -11.69 -42.59
CA GLY A 148 44.69 -12.19 -43.96
C GLY A 148 45.98 -11.83 -44.71
N LYS A 149 46.87 -12.81 -44.88
CA LYS A 149 48.19 -12.68 -45.50
C LYS A 149 48.13 -13.10 -46.99
N THR A 150 48.63 -12.23 -47.87
CA THR A 150 49.32 -12.42 -49.17
C THR A 150 48.87 -13.47 -50.20
N ASP A 151 48.82 -13.02 -51.45
CA ASP A 151 48.90 -13.84 -52.66
C ASP A 151 50.24 -13.63 -53.40
N ALA A 152 50.57 -14.60 -54.27
CA ALA A 152 51.63 -14.66 -55.31
C ALA A 152 52.95 -15.44 -55.05
N THR A 153 53.04 -16.57 -55.78
CA THR A 153 54.17 -17.50 -56.06
C THR A 153 55.23 -16.87 -57.01
N PRO A 154 56.43 -17.47 -57.27
CA PRO A 154 56.58 -18.69 -58.11
C PRO A 154 57.73 -19.70 -57.78
N ALA A 155 57.45 -20.97 -58.12
CA ALA A 155 58.34 -22.01 -58.70
C ALA A 155 59.35 -22.82 -57.83
N THR A 156 59.17 -24.16 -57.78
CA THR A 156 60.01 -25.19 -58.46
C THR A 156 60.12 -26.54 -57.68
N SER A 157 59.93 -27.63 -58.44
CA SER A 157 60.35 -29.06 -58.24
C SER A 157 59.66 -30.01 -57.23
N SER A 158 58.96 -30.99 -57.84
CA SER A 158 58.76 -32.43 -57.56
C SER A 158 59.83 -33.18 -56.73
N PRO A 159 59.58 -34.37 -56.11
CA PRO A 159 58.72 -35.45 -56.66
C PRO A 159 57.77 -36.22 -55.71
N THR A 160 56.76 -36.80 -56.37
CA THR A 160 56.08 -38.10 -56.17
C THR A 160 56.06 -38.73 -54.77
N SER A 161 54.87 -38.74 -54.15
CA SER A 161 54.41 -39.85 -53.31
C SER A 161 52.92 -40.15 -53.57
N THR A 162 52.65 -41.44 -53.63
CA THR A 162 51.40 -42.17 -53.91
C THR A 162 50.13 -41.59 -53.26
N PRO A 163 48.97 -41.51 -53.96
CA PRO A 163 47.75 -40.96 -53.37
C PRO A 163 47.09 -41.96 -52.39
N THR A 164 46.93 -41.53 -51.14
CA THR A 164 45.98 -42.09 -50.17
C THR A 164 44.67 -41.29 -50.28
N PRO A 165 43.48 -41.93 -50.29
CA PRO A 165 42.22 -41.23 -50.56
C PRO A 165 41.86 -40.19 -49.48
N THR A 166 41.52 -38.98 -49.92
CA THR A 166 40.99 -37.88 -49.12
C THR A 166 39.58 -38.20 -48.60
N PRO A 167 39.28 -38.03 -47.29
CA PRO A 167 37.92 -38.20 -46.78
C PRO A 167 37.03 -37.00 -47.14
N THR A 168 35.83 -37.28 -47.66
CA THR A 168 34.72 -36.35 -47.88
C THR A 168 34.34 -35.62 -46.57
N PRO A 169 34.11 -34.29 -46.56
CA PRO A 169 33.60 -33.60 -45.36
C PRO A 169 32.17 -34.05 -45.08
N THR A 170 32.00 -34.92 -44.07
CA THR A 170 30.69 -35.29 -43.54
C THR A 170 30.12 -34.11 -42.76
N LEU A 171 28.98 -33.59 -43.20
CA LEU A 171 28.25 -32.51 -42.54
C LEU A 171 27.67 -33.05 -41.22
N THR A 172 28.34 -32.77 -40.10
CA THR A 172 27.90 -33.18 -38.77
C THR A 172 27.07 -32.07 -38.13
N HIS A 173 25.76 -32.29 -38.01
CA HIS A 173 24.87 -31.45 -37.21
C HIS A 173 25.26 -31.53 -35.73
N VAL A 174 25.27 -30.39 -35.03
CA VAL A 174 25.62 -30.34 -33.60
C VAL A 174 24.33 -30.29 -32.77
N THR A 175 24.10 -31.36 -32.01
CA THR A 175 22.99 -31.42 -31.05
C THR A 175 23.48 -31.02 -29.66
N THR A 176 22.80 -30.07 -29.03
CA THR A 176 23.08 -29.65 -27.64
C THR A 176 21.80 -29.71 -26.82
N THR A 177 21.90 -30.16 -25.57
CA THR A 177 20.80 -30.14 -24.60
C THR A 177 21.09 -29.11 -23.50
N ARG A 178 20.04 -28.43 -23.03
CA ARG A 178 20.12 -27.48 -21.92
C ARG A 178 18.85 -27.54 -21.07
N ASP A 179 19.02 -27.35 -19.76
CA ASP A 179 17.89 -27.17 -18.85
C ASP A 179 17.44 -25.69 -18.84
N GLU A 180 16.14 -25.47 -19.04
CA GLU A 180 15.46 -24.18 -18.94
C GLU A 180 14.48 -24.22 -17.76
N VAL A 181 14.50 -23.17 -16.92
CA VAL A 181 13.65 -23.06 -15.74
C VAL A 181 12.63 -21.95 -15.97
N VAL A 182 11.35 -22.31 -15.89
CA VAL A 182 10.22 -21.39 -16.06
C VAL A 182 9.46 -21.33 -14.74
N ASN A 183 9.16 -20.12 -14.27
CA ASN A 183 8.31 -19.90 -13.11
C ASN A 183 6.92 -19.47 -13.57
N GLU A 184 5.90 -20.11 -13.05
CA GLU A 184 4.50 -19.76 -13.28
C GLU A 184 3.79 -19.51 -11.96
N GLU A 185 2.81 -18.61 -11.98
CA GLU A 185 2.01 -18.28 -10.81
C GLU A 185 0.84 -19.27 -10.66
N ILE A 186 0.52 -19.62 -9.42
CA ILE A 186 -0.66 -20.41 -9.07
C ILE A 186 -1.68 -19.43 -8.49
N ALA A 187 -2.85 -19.32 -9.13
CA ALA A 187 -3.91 -18.47 -8.62
C ALA A 187 -4.35 -18.92 -7.21
N PHE A 188 -4.78 -17.96 -6.39
CA PHE A 188 -5.35 -18.25 -5.09
C PHE A 188 -6.87 -18.38 -5.14
N ASP A 189 -7.41 -19.18 -4.23
CA ASP A 189 -8.85 -19.32 -4.06
C ASP A 189 -9.43 -18.17 -3.23
N LYS A 190 -10.74 -17.93 -3.37
CA LYS A 190 -11.50 -16.97 -2.58
C LYS A 190 -12.56 -17.70 -1.76
N THR A 191 -12.66 -17.35 -0.48
CA THR A 191 -13.69 -17.87 0.42
C THR A 191 -14.33 -16.75 1.23
N SER A 192 -15.53 -17.01 1.72
CA SER A 192 -16.27 -16.08 2.56
C SER A 192 -16.64 -16.72 3.89
N VAL A 193 -16.53 -15.95 4.98
CA VAL A 193 -16.87 -16.38 6.33
C VAL A 193 -17.83 -15.35 6.93
N GLU A 194 -18.86 -15.81 7.63
CA GLU A 194 -19.78 -14.90 8.32
C GLU A 194 -19.10 -14.24 9.53
N ASP A 195 -19.33 -12.95 9.71
CA ASP A 195 -18.80 -12.17 10.83
C ASP A 195 -19.95 -11.48 11.57
N ALA A 196 -20.16 -11.90 12.82
CA ALA A 196 -21.21 -11.38 13.70
C ALA A 196 -20.90 -9.99 14.28
N ASN A 197 -19.71 -9.43 14.02
CA ASN A 197 -19.37 -8.06 14.42
C ASN A 197 -19.45 -7.08 13.24
N LEU A 198 -19.54 -7.58 12.02
CA LEU A 198 -19.64 -6.75 10.83
C LEU A 198 -21.14 -6.53 10.48
N PRO A 199 -21.59 -5.28 10.28
CA PRO A 199 -22.99 -4.99 9.96
C PRO A 199 -23.48 -5.75 8.73
N ARG A 200 -24.73 -6.22 8.78
CA ARG A 200 -25.36 -6.96 7.68
C ARG A 200 -25.23 -6.19 6.37
N GLY A 201 -24.75 -6.89 5.33
CA GLY A 201 -24.54 -6.31 4.00
C GLY A 201 -23.17 -5.66 3.77
N GLN A 202 -22.35 -5.51 4.81
CA GLN A 202 -20.95 -5.10 4.66
C GLN A 202 -20.04 -6.32 4.46
N THR A 203 -18.91 -6.09 3.79
CA THR A 203 -17.86 -7.10 3.59
C THR A 203 -16.50 -6.51 3.85
N ALA A 204 -15.59 -7.30 4.42
CA ALA A 204 -14.21 -6.90 4.65
C ALA A 204 -13.24 -8.04 4.32
N VAL A 205 -12.10 -7.75 3.69
CA VAL A 205 -11.05 -8.76 3.48
C VAL A 205 -10.35 -9.01 4.82
N ALA A 206 -10.57 -10.20 5.38
CA ALA A 206 -9.95 -10.64 6.64
C ALA A 206 -8.52 -11.14 6.40
N VAL A 207 -8.30 -11.86 5.30
CA VAL A 207 -6.99 -12.35 4.87
C VAL A 207 -6.85 -12.09 3.37
N GLY A 208 -5.82 -11.33 2.98
CA GLY A 208 -5.54 -11.07 1.56
C GLY A 208 -4.97 -12.30 0.87
N GLY A 209 -5.49 -12.61 -0.32
CA GLY A 209 -4.97 -13.71 -1.12
C GLY A 209 -3.58 -13.44 -1.68
N GLN A 210 -2.76 -14.48 -1.80
CA GLN A 210 -1.43 -14.41 -2.42
C GLN A 210 -1.27 -15.53 -3.44
N PRO A 211 -0.81 -15.24 -4.66
CA PRO A 211 -0.54 -16.29 -5.63
C PRO A 211 0.59 -17.19 -5.14
N GLY A 212 0.46 -18.49 -5.39
CA GLY A 212 1.54 -19.45 -5.25
C GLY A 212 2.50 -19.37 -6.43
N GLN A 213 3.52 -20.21 -6.41
CA GLN A 213 4.50 -20.32 -7.49
C GLN A 213 4.78 -21.79 -7.79
N ARG A 214 4.77 -22.13 -9.08
CA ARG A 214 5.29 -23.41 -9.58
C ARG A 214 6.52 -23.17 -10.45
N THR A 215 7.46 -24.10 -10.36
CA THR A 215 8.70 -24.08 -11.13
C THR A 215 8.74 -25.31 -12.02
N LEU A 216 8.77 -25.04 -13.32
CA LEU A 216 8.84 -26.02 -14.39
C LEU A 216 10.28 -26.07 -14.89
N THR A 217 10.91 -27.24 -14.89
CA THR A 217 12.22 -27.43 -15.51
C THR A 217 12.02 -28.22 -16.79
N TYR A 218 12.43 -27.66 -17.92
CA TYR A 218 12.41 -28.30 -19.23
C TYR A 218 13.82 -28.67 -19.65
N THR A 219 13.96 -29.82 -20.32
CA THR A 219 15.15 -30.10 -21.13
C THR A 219 14.84 -29.71 -22.56
N VAL A 220 15.58 -28.73 -23.06
CA VAL A 220 15.46 -28.20 -24.42
C VAL A 220 16.57 -28.78 -25.28
N THR A 221 16.21 -29.37 -26.42
CA THR A 221 17.15 -29.93 -27.40
C THR A 221 17.26 -28.98 -28.58
N LEU A 222 18.49 -28.55 -28.87
CA LEU A 222 18.82 -27.67 -29.96
C LEU A 222 19.65 -28.42 -31.01
N VAL A 223 19.30 -28.24 -32.28
CA VAL A 223 20.09 -28.70 -33.43
C VAL A 223 20.56 -27.46 -34.18
N ASP A 224 21.87 -27.31 -34.33
CA ASP A 224 22.52 -26.13 -34.92
C ASP A 224 22.05 -24.80 -34.29
N GLY A 225 21.79 -24.82 -32.98
CA GLY A 225 21.34 -23.66 -32.22
C GLY A 225 19.84 -23.34 -32.32
N VAL A 226 19.05 -24.14 -33.05
CA VAL A 226 17.59 -23.99 -33.16
C VAL A 226 16.90 -25.01 -32.25
N GLU A 227 15.94 -24.58 -31.42
CA GLU A 227 15.13 -25.48 -30.59
C GLU A 227 14.32 -26.44 -31.47
N THR A 228 14.51 -27.74 -31.27
CA THR A 228 13.84 -28.82 -32.02
C THR A 228 12.92 -29.66 -31.15
N SER A 229 13.16 -29.70 -29.84
CA SER A 229 12.32 -30.43 -28.88
C SER A 229 12.40 -29.79 -27.49
N ARG A 230 11.31 -29.92 -26.74
CA ARG A 230 11.18 -29.49 -25.35
C ARG A 230 10.44 -30.56 -24.57
N GLU A 231 11.05 -31.04 -23.49
CA GLU A 231 10.47 -32.06 -22.62
C GLU A 231 10.43 -31.57 -21.17
N LEU A 232 9.29 -31.75 -20.49
CA LEU A 232 9.13 -31.38 -19.08
C LEU A 232 9.83 -32.40 -18.18
N LYS A 233 10.83 -31.94 -17.43
CA LYS A 233 11.63 -32.77 -16.52
C LYS A 233 11.13 -32.73 -15.08
N SER A 234 10.59 -31.59 -14.64
CA SER A 234 10.01 -31.45 -13.31
C SER A 234 8.92 -30.39 -13.28
N ASP A 235 7.86 -30.64 -12.52
CA ASP A 235 6.86 -29.65 -12.10
C ASP A 235 6.78 -29.67 -10.58
N VAL A 236 7.14 -28.56 -9.94
CA VAL A 236 7.21 -28.45 -8.49
C VAL A 236 6.57 -27.16 -8.04
N VAL A 237 5.58 -27.26 -7.14
CA VAL A 237 5.08 -26.10 -6.40
C VAL A 237 6.15 -25.65 -5.41
N THR A 238 6.70 -24.46 -5.63
CA THR A 238 7.76 -23.87 -4.80
C THR A 238 7.20 -22.90 -3.74
N ALA A 239 5.97 -22.43 -3.92
CA ALA A 239 5.19 -21.72 -2.91
C ALA A 239 3.70 -22.03 -3.08
N ASP A 240 3.02 -22.43 -2.01
CA ASP A 240 1.57 -22.63 -2.03
C ASP A 240 0.82 -21.29 -2.10
N PRO A 241 -0.30 -21.21 -2.83
CA PRO A 241 -1.15 -20.03 -2.81
C PRO A 241 -1.80 -19.85 -1.43
N VAL A 242 -2.02 -18.59 -1.04
CA VAL A 242 -2.76 -18.22 0.18
C VAL A 242 -4.16 -17.80 -0.22
N THR A 243 -5.18 -18.50 0.28
CA THR A 243 -6.59 -18.20 0.04
C THR A 243 -6.98 -16.81 0.58
N GLU A 244 -7.72 -16.05 -0.21
CA GLU A 244 -8.35 -14.81 0.23
C GLU A 244 -9.61 -15.12 1.04
N VAL A 245 -9.71 -14.57 2.25
CA VAL A 245 -10.88 -14.72 3.12
C VAL A 245 -11.59 -13.38 3.23
N THR A 246 -12.84 -13.34 2.81
CA THR A 246 -13.72 -12.17 2.96
C THR A 246 -14.74 -12.42 4.07
N SER A 247 -14.71 -11.61 5.12
CA SER A 247 -15.75 -11.56 6.14
C SER A 247 -17.03 -10.94 5.55
N VAL A 248 -18.17 -11.60 5.73
CA VAL A 248 -19.50 -11.11 5.34
C VAL A 248 -20.28 -10.81 6.61
N GLY A 249 -20.75 -9.57 6.74
CA GLY A 249 -21.47 -9.14 7.92
C GLY A 249 -22.83 -9.78 8.05
N ILE A 250 -23.11 -10.31 9.24
CA ILE A 250 -24.42 -10.85 9.62
C ILE A 250 -25.04 -10.12 10.83
N TYR A 251 -24.37 -9.08 11.33
CA TYR A 251 -24.85 -8.34 12.49
C TYR A 251 -26.05 -7.46 12.13
N ASP A 252 -27.19 -7.74 12.74
CA ASP A 252 -28.35 -6.86 12.71
C ASP A 252 -28.27 -5.86 13.86
N ALA A 253 -28.10 -4.59 13.53
CA ALA A 253 -28.19 -3.53 14.51
C ALA A 253 -29.57 -3.52 15.17
N PRO A 254 -29.65 -3.42 16.51
CA PRO A 254 -30.93 -3.22 17.17
C PRO A 254 -31.58 -1.94 16.65
N ALA A 255 -32.91 -1.98 16.55
CA ALA A 255 -33.68 -0.79 16.22
C ALA A 255 -33.28 0.36 17.16
N PRO A 256 -33.15 1.60 16.65
CA PRO A 256 -32.91 2.73 17.51
C PRO A 256 -33.99 2.80 18.59
N PRO A 257 -33.65 3.31 19.79
CA PRO A 257 -34.67 3.55 20.79
C PRO A 257 -35.76 4.45 20.18
N PRO A 258 -37.05 4.23 20.52
CA PRO A 258 -38.09 5.16 20.13
C PRO A 258 -37.69 6.56 20.60
N PRO A 259 -38.02 7.63 19.86
CA PRO A 259 -37.84 8.98 20.36
C PRO A 259 -38.38 9.06 21.78
N ALA A 260 -37.63 9.71 22.67
CA ALA A 260 -38.18 10.10 23.94
C ALA A 260 -39.50 10.83 23.64
N ALA A 261 -40.61 10.35 24.22
CA ALA A 261 -41.89 10.99 24.04
C ALA A 261 -41.71 12.46 24.43
N SER A 262 -42.00 13.38 23.51
CA SER A 262 -41.93 14.80 23.80
C SER A 262 -42.94 15.08 24.92
N THR A 263 -42.47 15.49 26.09
CA THR A 263 -43.33 15.97 27.19
C THR A 263 -43.95 17.33 26.89
N CYS A 264 -43.65 17.89 25.72
CA CYS A 264 -44.09 19.18 25.24
C CYS A 264 -45.30 19.02 24.32
N ASN A 265 -46.31 19.86 24.51
CA ASN A 265 -47.52 19.89 23.73
C ASN A 265 -47.22 20.43 22.31
N SER A 266 -47.61 19.67 21.28
CA SER A 266 -47.30 19.97 19.88
C SER A 266 -48.02 21.20 19.31
N ASN A 267 -49.03 21.75 20.00
CA ASN A 267 -49.70 22.97 19.57
C ASN A 267 -48.86 24.25 19.81
N TYR A 268 -47.76 24.13 20.56
CA TYR A 268 -46.88 25.24 20.91
C TYR A 268 -45.45 24.95 20.47
N ALA A 269 -44.79 25.93 19.85
CA ALA A 269 -43.43 25.86 19.34
C ALA A 269 -42.52 26.87 20.03
N ASP A 270 -41.23 26.76 19.76
CA ASP A 270 -40.15 27.62 20.27
C ASP A 270 -39.89 27.53 21.80
N ALA A 271 -40.82 26.94 22.56
CA ALA A 271 -40.65 26.57 23.96
C ALA A 271 -41.49 25.33 24.34
N CYS A 272 -41.07 24.61 25.38
CA CYS A 272 -41.75 23.39 25.83
C CYS A 272 -42.91 23.73 26.75
N VAL A 273 -44.13 23.81 26.20
CA VAL A 273 -45.35 23.88 27.00
C VAL A 273 -45.69 22.47 27.50
N PRO A 274 -45.78 22.20 28.81
CA PRO A 274 -46.02 20.86 29.34
C PRO A 274 -47.37 20.29 28.88
N ILE A 275 -47.47 18.97 28.74
CA ILE A 275 -48.75 18.30 28.48
C ILE A 275 -49.48 18.09 29.82
N ALA A 276 -50.51 18.90 30.06
CA ALA A 276 -51.41 18.76 31.22
C ALA A 276 -52.88 18.92 30.78
N SER A 277 -53.83 18.73 31.72
CA SER A 277 -55.25 19.01 31.45
C SER A 277 -55.52 20.50 31.27
N ASP A 278 -54.71 21.33 31.92
CA ASP A 278 -54.74 22.78 31.87
C ASP A 278 -53.32 23.30 32.20
N VAL A 279 -52.90 24.35 31.52
CA VAL A 279 -51.58 24.96 31.70
C VAL A 279 -51.80 26.46 31.75
N ASP A 280 -51.26 27.12 32.77
CA ASP A 280 -51.36 28.56 32.92
C ASP A 280 -50.01 29.24 32.68
N CYS A 281 -50.04 30.54 32.37
CA CYS A 281 -48.84 31.34 32.35
C CYS A 281 -48.30 31.55 33.78
N ALA A 282 -47.00 31.36 33.96
CA ALA A 282 -46.35 31.61 35.24
C ALA A 282 -46.48 33.08 35.64
N GLY A 283 -46.91 33.33 36.88
CA GLY A 283 -47.15 34.69 37.40
C GLY A 283 -48.56 35.24 37.17
N GLY A 284 -49.43 34.52 36.46
CA GLY A 284 -50.85 34.83 36.35
C GLY A 284 -51.71 34.33 37.52
N GLU A 285 -53.01 34.66 37.51
CA GLU A 285 -54.01 34.19 38.49
C GLU A 285 -54.54 32.76 38.22
N GLY A 286 -53.88 32.04 37.33
CA GLY A 286 -54.25 30.68 36.93
C GLY A 286 -54.32 29.70 38.11
N ASN A 287 -55.13 28.65 37.97
CA ASN A 287 -55.32 27.60 38.99
C ASN A 287 -55.12 26.18 38.44
N GLY A 288 -54.55 26.08 37.24
CA GLY A 288 -54.23 24.86 36.54
C GLY A 288 -53.17 24.03 37.27
N PRO A 289 -53.12 22.72 36.98
CA PRO A 289 -52.18 21.79 37.58
C PRO A 289 -50.73 21.97 37.09
N ALA A 290 -50.50 22.80 36.06
CA ALA A 290 -49.19 23.09 35.50
C ALA A 290 -49.07 24.56 35.09
N TYR A 291 -47.85 25.08 35.11
CA TYR A 291 -47.53 26.44 34.69
C TYR A 291 -46.42 26.43 33.64
N PHE A 292 -46.54 27.29 32.65
CA PHE A 292 -45.53 27.55 31.64
C PHE A 292 -44.87 28.91 31.91
N ASP A 293 -43.56 28.88 32.15
CA ASP A 293 -42.73 30.07 32.42
C ASP A 293 -41.89 30.37 31.17
N GLY A 294 -42.40 31.26 30.32
CA GLY A 294 -41.77 31.67 29.07
C GLY A 294 -42.78 32.13 28.02
N VAL A 295 -42.31 32.29 26.79
CA VAL A 295 -43.14 32.63 25.62
C VAL A 295 -43.03 31.49 24.61
N ALA A 296 -44.16 31.02 24.10
CA ALA A 296 -44.21 29.98 23.06
C ALA A 296 -45.03 30.46 21.88
N ARG A 297 -44.66 30.11 20.65
CA ARG A 297 -45.48 30.42 19.47
C ARG A 297 -46.60 29.39 19.35
N VAL A 298 -47.85 29.82 19.22
CA VAL A 298 -48.98 28.93 18.93
C VAL A 298 -48.90 28.51 17.46
N VAL A 299 -48.67 27.22 17.22
CA VAL A 299 -48.56 26.64 15.86
C VAL A 299 -49.72 25.72 15.50
N GLY A 300 -50.51 25.32 16.49
CA GLY A 300 -51.71 24.52 16.31
C GLY A 300 -52.95 25.24 16.83
N THR A 301 -53.74 24.55 17.64
CA THR A 301 -54.87 25.16 18.37
C THR A 301 -54.38 25.60 19.74
N ASP A 302 -54.75 26.80 20.18
CA ASP A 302 -54.49 27.24 21.55
C ASP A 302 -55.39 26.51 22.55
N VAL A 303 -55.02 25.28 22.88
CA VAL A 303 -55.81 24.36 23.72
C VAL A 303 -55.89 24.80 25.17
N TYR A 304 -54.88 25.54 25.65
CA TYR A 304 -54.79 26.05 27.02
C TYR A 304 -55.15 27.54 27.13
N LYS A 305 -55.52 28.19 26.01
CA LYS A 305 -55.90 29.62 25.98
C LYS A 305 -54.80 30.55 26.50
N LEU A 306 -53.53 30.24 26.17
CA LEU A 306 -52.37 31.00 26.61
C LEU A 306 -52.14 32.26 25.77
N ASP A 307 -52.73 32.33 24.57
CA ASP A 307 -52.70 33.47 23.64
C ASP A 307 -54.02 34.23 23.75
N GLY A 308 -54.17 34.97 24.85
CA GLY A 308 -55.41 35.66 25.19
C GLY A 308 -55.72 36.87 24.29
N ASP A 309 -54.70 37.48 23.70
CA ASP A 309 -54.80 38.62 22.78
C ASP A 309 -54.84 38.21 21.30
N GLY A 310 -54.51 36.95 20.98
CA GLY A 310 -54.64 36.35 19.66
C GLY A 310 -53.53 36.78 18.70
N ASP A 311 -52.35 37.13 19.22
CA ASP A 311 -51.21 37.59 18.42
C ASP A 311 -50.32 36.44 17.92
N GLY A 312 -50.63 35.20 18.33
CA GLY A 312 -49.91 33.98 18.00
C GLY A 312 -48.84 33.59 19.01
N TYR A 313 -48.70 34.28 20.14
CA TYR A 313 -47.71 34.01 21.17
C TYR A 313 -48.37 33.76 22.54
N ALA A 314 -48.19 32.55 23.05
CA ALA A 314 -48.60 32.16 24.40
C ALA A 314 -47.77 32.89 25.47
N CYS A 315 -48.44 33.41 26.50
CA CYS A 315 -47.82 33.99 27.71
C CYS A 315 -46.85 35.16 27.46
N ASN A 316 -47.13 35.97 26.45
CA ASN A 316 -46.33 37.13 26.02
C ASN A 316 -46.68 38.47 26.73
N HIS A 317 -47.45 38.45 27.82
CA HIS A 317 -48.04 39.62 28.48
C HIS A 317 -47.17 40.31 29.53
#